data_AF-A0A7X2NPL4-F1
#
_entry.id   AF-A0A7X2NPL4-F1
#
_cell.length_a   1.000
_cell.length_b   1.000
_cell.length_c   1.000
_cell.angle_alpha   90.00
_cell.angle_beta   90.00
_cell.angle_gamma   90.00
#
_symmetry.space_group_name_H-M   'P 1'
#
loop_
_entity.id
_entity.type
_entity.pdbx_description
1 polymer ?
#
loop_
_entity_poly.entity_id
_entity_poly.type
_entity_poly.pdbx_seq_one_letter_code
_entity_poly.pdbx_strand_id
1 'polypeptide(L)' 'MRRLSKALIEQEQSETSVAICRAMALHDQCRVDMLQYHFVRLEHILAYINEKAGSIPPISDEYMYFG' A
#
# COMPACT_ATOMS: atom_id res chain seq x y z
N MET A 1 -11.27 13.64 -12.77
CA MET A 1 -10.19 12.71 -12.39
C MET A 1 -9.05 13.50 -11.75
N ARG A 2 -8.64 13.14 -10.53
CA ARG A 2 -7.41 13.68 -9.94
C ARG A 2 -6.18 13.02 -10.54
N ARG A 3 -5.17 13.83 -10.84
CA ARG A 3 -3.88 13.34 -11.33
C ARG A 3 -2.98 13.00 -10.13
N LEU A 4 -2.59 11.73 -10.03
CA LEU A 4 -1.42 11.33 -9.26
C LEU A 4 -0.17 11.51 -10.13
N SER A 5 0.97 11.77 -9.50
CA SER A 5 2.23 11.78 -10.23
C SER A 5 2.55 10.36 -10.69
N LYS A 6 3.08 10.23 -11.91
CA LYS A 6 3.53 8.94 -12.44
C LYS A 6 4.53 8.27 -11.48
N ALA A 7 5.45 9.06 -10.92
CA ALA A 7 6.44 8.61 -9.96
C ALA A 7 5.83 7.96 -8.70
N LEU A 8 4.74 8.54 -8.17
CA LEU A 8 4.07 7.98 -6.99
C LEU A 8 3.40 6.63 -7.31
N ILE A 9 2.74 6.52 -8.47
CA ILE A 9 2.12 5.25 -8.88
C ILE A 9 3.18 4.15 -9.07
N GLU A 10 4.29 4.49 -9.72
CA GLU A 10 5.41 3.56 -9.94
C GLU A 10 6.06 3.13 -8.62
N GLN A 11 6.20 4.06 -7.67
CA GLN A 11 6.71 3.76 -6.32
C GLN A 11 5.78 2.79 -5.58
N GLU A 12 4.48 3.10 -5.49
CA GLU A 12 3.49 2.26 -4.78
C GLU A 12 3.39 0.85 -5.39
N GLN A 13 3.48 0.76 -6.73
CA GLN A 13 3.54 -0.52 -7.42
C GLN A 13 4.80 -1.31 -7.05
N SER A 14 5.96 -0.65 -7.06
CA SER A 14 7.23 -1.29 -6.70
C SER A 14 7.22 -1.79 -5.25
N GLU A 15 6.82 -0.96 -4.29
CA GLU A 15 6.76 -1.32 -2.87
C GLU A 15 5.79 -2.48 -2.63
N THR A 16 4.59 -2.42 -3.21
CA THR A 16 3.59 -3.48 -3.09
C THR A 16 4.07 -4.80 -3.69
N SER A 17 4.74 -4.77 -4.86
CA SER A 17 5.28 -5.99 -5.47
C SER A 17 6.36 -6.66 -4.61
N VAL A 18 7.26 -5.88 -4.02
CA VAL A 18 8.30 -6.39 -3.13
C VAL A 18 7.69 -7.01 -1.87
N ALA A 19 6.68 -6.34 -1.29
CA ALA A 19 5.98 -6.84 -0.12
C ALA A 19 5.24 -8.15 -0.40
N ILE A 20 4.55 -8.28 -1.54
CA ILE A 20 3.91 -9.54 -1.95
C ILE A 20 4.96 -10.65 -2.09
N CYS A 21 6.10 -10.37 -2.73
CA CYS A 21 7.18 -11.35 -2.86
C CYS A 21 7.73 -11.80 -1.51
N ARG A 22 7.94 -10.88 -0.55
CA ARG A 22 8.39 -11.21 0.81
C ARG A 22 7.32 -11.99 1.58
N ALA A 23 6.07 -11.56 1.47
CA ALA A 23 4.92 -12.23 2.06
C ALA A 23 4.83 -13.70 1.60
N MET A 24 5.03 -13.99 0.32
CA MET A 24 5.04 -15.36 -0.19
C MET A 24 6.15 -16.24 0.41
N ALA A 25 7.25 -15.65 0.87
CA ALA A 25 8.35 -16.35 1.52
C ALA A 25 8.15 -16.52 3.04
N LEU A 26 7.15 -15.87 3.64
CA LEU A 26 6.81 -15.95 5.06
C LEU A 26 5.60 -16.87 5.26
N HIS A 27 5.59 -17.64 6.36
CA HIS A 27 4.49 -18.56 6.67
C HIS A 27 3.65 -18.14 7.90
N ASP A 28 3.98 -17.01 8.52
CA ASP A 28 3.41 -16.59 9.81
C ASP A 28 2.48 -15.37 9.68
N GLN A 29 1.87 -14.97 10.80
CA GLN A 29 0.91 -13.86 10.90
C GLN A 29 1.43 -12.55 10.29
N CYS A 30 2.74 -12.27 10.39
CA CYS A 30 3.37 -11.09 9.78
C CYS A 30 3.11 -10.98 8.27
N ARG A 31 2.91 -12.11 7.57
CA ARG A 31 2.52 -12.12 6.15
C ARG A 31 1.15 -11.47 5.94
N VAL A 32 0.18 -11.85 6.77
CA VAL A 32 -1.21 -11.39 6.65
C VAL A 32 -1.27 -9.89 6.91
N ASP A 33 -0.57 -9.43 7.94
CA ASP A 33 -0.54 -8.02 8.33
C ASP A 33 0.11 -7.15 7.24
N MET A 34 1.22 -7.62 6.65
CA MET A 34 1.88 -6.96 5.51
C MET A 34 0.95 -6.87 4.29
N LEU A 35 0.29 -7.97 3.91
CA LEU A 35 -0.62 -7.96 2.76
C LEU A 35 -1.84 -7.07 2.98
N GLN A 36 -2.40 -7.09 4.19
CA GLN A 36 -3.53 -6.23 4.56
C GLN A 36 -3.15 -4.74 4.48
N TYR A 37 -1.97 -4.35 4.98
CA TYR A 37 -1.48 -2.98 4.88
C TYR A 37 -1.42 -2.50 3.41
N HIS A 38 -0.79 -3.28 2.53
CA HIS A 38 -0.68 -2.91 1.12
C HIS A 38 -2.04 -2.89 0.41
N PHE A 39 -2.96 -3.79 0.77
CA PHE A 39 -4.32 -3.78 0.24
C PHE A 39 -5.08 -2.49 0.62
N VAL A 40 -5.09 -2.13 1.90
CA VAL A 40 -5.74 -0.90 2.39
C VAL A 40 -5.14 0.34 1.72
N ARG A 41 -3.82 0.35 1.50
CA ARG A 41 -3.16 1.45 0.80
C ARG A 41 -3.64 1.60 -0.65
N LEU A 42 -3.81 0.50 -1.38
CA LEU A 42 -4.37 0.53 -2.73
C LEU A 42 -5.82 1.03 -2.74
N GLU A 43 -6.64 0.66 -1.75
CA GLU A 43 -8.01 1.18 -1.63
C GLU A 43 -8.04 2.69 -1.43
N HIS A 44 -7.15 3.25 -0.62
CA HIS A 44 -7.04 4.70 -0.46
C HIS A 44 -6.61 5.42 -1.74
N ILE A 45 -5.66 4.85 -2.48
CA ILE A 45 -5.24 5.37 -3.78
C ILE A 45 -6.42 5.37 -4.77
N LEU A 46 -7.18 4.27 -4.83
CA LEU A 46 -8.37 4.16 -5.66
C LEU A 46 -9.46 5.14 -5.24
N ALA A 47 -9.70 5.32 -3.94
CA ALA A 47 -10.65 6.29 -3.42
C ALA A 47 -10.26 7.74 -3.79
N TYR A 48 -8.96 8.05 -3.76
CA TYR A 48 -8.46 9.36 -4.19
C TYR A 48 -8.63 9.59 -5.70
N ILE A 49 -8.29 8.61 -6.54
CA ILE A 49 -8.47 8.68 -8.01
C ILE A 49 -9.95 8.86 -8.36
N ASN A 50 -10.82 8.12 -7.67
CA ASN A 50 -12.28 8.17 -7.84
C ASN A 50 -12.94 9.38 -7.15
N GLU A 51 -12.15 10.31 -6.61
CA GLU A 51 -12.62 11.56 -5.98
C GLU A 51 -13.52 11.34 -4.74
N LYS A 52 -13.49 10.14 -4.16
CA LYS A 52 -14.21 9.78 -2.94
C LYS A 52 -13.46 10.20 -1.66
N ALA A 53 -12.16 10.48 -1.77
CA ALA A 53 -11.31 10.92 -0.66
C ALA A 53 -10.52 12.18 -1.03
N GLY A 54 -10.29 13.09 -0.08
CA GLY A 54 -9.55 14.35 -0.28
C GLY A 54 -8.03 14.19 -0.44
N SER A 55 -7.47 13.12 0.13
CA SER A 55 -6.03 12.84 0.15
C SER A 55 -5.80 11.33 0.30
N ILE A 56 -4.59 10.89 -0.02
CA ILE A 56 -4.11 9.54 0.34
C ILE A 56 -3.48 9.66 1.73
N PRO A 57 -3.87 8.83 2.72
CA PRO A 57 -3.25 8.85 4.04
C PRO A 57 -1.74 8.60 3.93
N PRO A 58 -0.92 9.29 4.75
CA PRO A 58 0.50 8.98 4.86
C PRO A 58 0.67 7.55 5.36
N ILE A 59 1.83 6.96 5.07
CA ILE A 59 2.23 5.66 5.64
C ILE A 59 2.29 5.85 7.16
N SER A 60 1.36 5.23 7.89
CA SER A 60 1.33 5.28 9.35
C SER A 60 2.31 4.26 9.92
N ASP A 61 3.20 4.73 10.81
CA ASP A 61 4.27 3.93 11.44
C ASP A 61 3.77 2.69 12.20
N GLU A 62 2.48 2.63 12.54
CA GLU A 62 1.86 1.45 13.17
C GLU A 62 2.00 0.17 12.34
N TYR A 63 2.18 0.26 11.02
CA TYR A 63 2.39 -0.89 10.15
C TYR A 63 3.86 -1.12 9.78
N MET A 64 4.78 -0.22 10.17
CA MET A 64 6.22 -0.37 9.95
C MET A 64 6.92 -1.28 10.98
N TYR A 65 6.27 -1.59 12.10
CA TYR A 65 6.84 -2.41 13.18
C TYR A 65 6.75 -3.95 12.95
N PHE A 66 6.40 -4.40 11.74
CA PHE A 66 6.48 -5.80 11.33
C PHE A 66 7.75 -6.12 10.51
N GLY A 67 8.83 -5.38 10.77
CA GLY A 67 10.18 -5.61 10.22
C GLY A 67 10.98 -6.60 11.03
#